data_AF-I0ESV1-F1
#
_entry.id   AF-I0ESV1-F1
#
_cell.length_a   1.000
_cell.length_b   1.000
_cell.length_c   1.000
_cell.angle_alpha   90.00
_cell.angle_beta   90.00
_cell.angle_gamma   90.00
#
_symmetry.space_group_name_H-M   'P 1'
#
loop_
_entity.id
_entity.type
_entity.pdbx_description
1 polymer ?
#
loop_
_entity_poly.entity_id
_entity_poly.type
_entity_poly.pdbx_seq_one_letter_code
_entity_poly.pdbx_strand_id
1 'polypeptide(L)'
;MELEPVSRHLGNHLIKTKNLNDYAIFISTYLDPNVVSDFSYRKIMPYQKDKKSINSMKILSLDTDILGVVLSKDITYENLFVILDNFYQQEPKDQDYCKVFSEIKNYQKLG
;
A
#
# COMPACT_ATOMS: atom_id res chain seq x y z
N MET A 1 -2.85 -10.33 13.26
CA MET A 1 -4.32 -10.28 13.17
C MET A 1 -4.82 -9.48 11.97
N GLU A 2 -3.94 -8.87 11.16
CA GLU A 2 -4.32 -7.89 10.12
C GLU A 2 -4.42 -8.43 8.69
N LEU A 3 -3.81 -9.59 8.42
CA LEU A 3 -3.70 -10.14 7.06
C LEU A 3 -5.07 -10.38 6.40
N GLU A 4 -5.93 -11.11 7.09
CA GLU A 4 -7.24 -11.51 6.58
C GLU A 4 -8.21 -10.32 6.48
N PRO A 5 -8.38 -9.47 7.52
CA PRO A 5 -9.37 -8.41 7.46
C PRO A 5 -9.06 -7.36 6.39
N VAL A 6 -7.79 -6.92 6.28
CA VAL A 6 -7.39 -5.89 5.30
C VAL A 6 -7.60 -6.42 3.87
N SER A 7 -7.10 -7.62 3.60
CA SER A 7 -7.24 -8.26 2.28
C SER A 7 -8.72 -8.52 1.93
N ARG A 8 -9.52 -8.98 2.90
CA ARG A 8 -10.95 -9.22 2.71
C ARG A 8 -11.72 -7.93 2.44
N HIS A 9 -11.44 -6.84 3.15
CA HIS A 9 -12.12 -5.57 2.91
C HIS A 9 -11.85 -5.04 1.51
N LEU A 10 -10.58 -4.99 1.09
CA LEU A 10 -10.23 -4.53 -0.25
C LEU A 10 -10.78 -5.47 -1.33
N GLY A 11 -10.57 -6.79 -1.20
CA GLY A 11 -11.05 -7.76 -2.18
C GLY A 11 -12.57 -7.73 -2.37
N ASN A 12 -13.33 -7.60 -1.29
CA ASN A 12 -14.78 -7.42 -1.35
C ASN A 12 -15.18 -6.13 -2.07
N HIS A 13 -14.49 -5.03 -1.77
CA HIS A 13 -14.74 -3.73 -2.36
C HIS A 13 -14.50 -3.77 -3.87
N LEU A 14 -13.34 -4.25 -4.30
CA LEU A 14 -12.98 -4.37 -5.72
C LEU A 14 -13.97 -5.23 -6.52
N ILE A 15 -14.42 -6.36 -5.94
CA ILE A 15 -15.44 -7.22 -6.56
C ILE A 15 -16.81 -6.52 -6.66
N LYS A 16 -17.17 -5.72 -5.66
CA LYS A 16 -18.45 -5.01 -5.60
C LYS A 16 -18.49 -3.83 -6.56
N THR A 17 -17.44 -3.01 -6.59
CA THR A 17 -17.38 -1.76 -7.37
C THR A 17 -16.90 -1.99 -8.80
N LYS A 18 -16.18 -3.09 -9.07
CA LYS A 18 -15.45 -3.33 -10.32
C LYS A 18 -14.39 -2.26 -10.64
N ASN A 19 -13.99 -1.46 -9.66
CA ASN A 19 -12.93 -0.47 -9.81
C ASN A 19 -11.60 -1.06 -9.35
N LEU A 20 -10.79 -1.58 -10.28
CA LEU A 20 -9.50 -2.20 -9.96
C LEU A 20 -8.39 -1.19 -9.58
N ASN A 21 -8.68 0.11 -9.66
CA ASN A 21 -7.74 1.17 -9.28
C ASN A 21 -7.80 1.50 -7.78
N ASP A 22 -8.85 1.05 -7.07
CA ASP A 22 -8.94 1.26 -5.63
C ASP A 22 -7.86 0.45 -4.90
N TYR A 23 -7.34 1.02 -3.83
CA TYR A 23 -6.21 0.46 -3.09
C TYR A 23 -6.38 0.70 -1.59
N ALA A 24 -5.61 -0.03 -0.78
CA ALA A 24 -5.58 0.13 0.66
C ALA A 24 -4.20 0.61 1.13
N ILE A 25 -4.19 1.45 2.17
CA ILE A 25 -3.01 1.76 2.95
C ILE A 25 -3.23 1.18 4.34
N PHE A 26 -2.39 0.22 4.72
CA PHE A 26 -2.29 -0.30 6.08
C PHE A 26 -1.31 0.56 6.87
N ILE A 27 -1.74 1.14 7.99
CA ILE A 27 -0.91 1.99 8.84
C ILE A 27 -0.80 1.36 10.23
N SER A 28 0.42 1.24 10.75
CA SER A 28 0.69 0.68 12.08
C SER A 28 1.91 1.35 12.71
N THR A 29 2.03 1.31 14.04
CA THR A 29 3.25 1.73 14.77
C THR A 29 4.37 0.69 14.69
N TYR A 30 4.06 -0.49 14.16
CA TYR A 30 5.02 -1.56 13.93
C TYR A 30 4.58 -2.36 12.69
N LEU A 31 5.49 -2.47 11.73
CA LEU A 31 5.30 -3.25 10.52
C LEU A 31 5.95 -4.62 10.68
N ASP A 32 5.14 -5.63 11.02
CA ASP A 32 5.61 -7.01 11.07
C ASP A 32 6.04 -7.47 9.66
N PRO A 33 7.28 -7.98 9.47
CA PRO A 33 7.77 -8.37 8.15
C PRO A 33 6.91 -9.40 7.42
N ASN A 34 6.27 -10.33 8.14
CA ASN A 34 5.40 -11.33 7.52
C ASN A 34 4.08 -10.70 7.04
N VAL A 35 3.57 -9.70 7.78
CA VAL A 35 2.38 -8.94 7.39
C VAL A 35 2.66 -8.12 6.14
N VAL A 36 3.77 -7.38 6.14
CA VAL A 36 4.22 -6.58 5.01
C VAL A 36 4.45 -7.45 3.78
N SER A 37 5.14 -8.60 3.95
CA SER A 37 5.40 -9.53 2.86
C SER A 37 4.09 -10.04 2.24
N ASP A 38 3.14 -10.54 3.04
CA ASP A 38 1.86 -11.00 2.51
C ASP A 38 1.14 -9.91 1.71
N PHE A 39 1.10 -8.67 2.23
CA PHE A 39 0.50 -7.53 1.53
C PHE A 39 1.20 -7.19 0.22
N SER A 40 2.53 -7.19 0.17
CA SER A 40 3.28 -7.03 -1.08
C SER A 40 2.96 -8.12 -2.10
N TYR A 41 2.84 -9.38 -1.64
CA TYR A 41 2.49 -10.50 -2.52
C TYR A 41 1.02 -10.52 -2.94
N ARG A 42 0.10 -9.80 -2.27
CA ARG A 42 -1.28 -9.60 -2.76
C ARG A 42 -1.34 -8.93 -4.14
N LYS A 43 -0.26 -8.28 -4.59
CA LYS A 43 -0.10 -7.81 -5.97
C LYS A 43 -0.28 -8.93 -7.00
N ILE A 44 0.11 -10.17 -6.69
CA ILE A 44 0.09 -11.31 -7.62
C ILE A 44 -0.75 -12.50 -7.13
N MET A 45 -1.33 -12.42 -5.93
CA MET A 45 -2.17 -13.47 -5.37
C MET A 45 -3.65 -13.22 -5.69
N PRO A 46 -4.35 -14.17 -6.35
CA PRO A 46 -5.77 -14.03 -6.61
C PRO A 46 -6.61 -14.00 -5.33
N TYR A 47 -7.64 -13.16 -5.31
CA TYR A 47 -8.69 -13.16 -4.29
C TYR A 47 -10.01 -13.61 -4.92
N GLN A 48 -10.71 -14.54 -4.27
CA GLN A 48 -11.94 -15.15 -4.78
C GLN A 48 -13.10 -14.91 -3.82
N LYS A 49 -14.26 -14.61 -4.39
CA LYS A 49 -15.54 -14.54 -3.66
C LYS A 49 -16.71 -14.77 -4.62
N ASP A 50 -17.64 -15.64 -4.23
CA ASP A 50 -18.91 -15.87 -4.94
C ASP A 50 -18.74 -16.08 -6.46
N LYS A 51 -17.80 -16.95 -6.86
CA LYS A 51 -17.41 -17.25 -8.27
C LYS A 51 -16.80 -16.07 -9.05
N LYS A 52 -16.52 -14.95 -8.39
CA LYS A 52 -15.74 -13.84 -8.93
C LYS A 52 -14.32 -13.91 -8.40
N SER A 53 -13.37 -13.39 -9.19
CA SER A 53 -11.98 -13.29 -8.79
C SER A 53 -11.39 -11.97 -9.23
N ILE A 54 -10.42 -11.50 -8.45
CA ILE A 54 -9.49 -10.44 -8.82
C ILE A 54 -8.08 -11.03 -8.74
N ASN A 55 -7.20 -10.64 -9.66
CA ASN A 55 -5.87 -11.25 -9.77
C ASN A 55 -4.79 -10.47 -8.99
N SER A 56 -5.14 -9.30 -8.48
CA SER A 56 -4.21 -8.36 -7.86
C SER A 56 -4.96 -7.48 -6.87
N MET A 57 -4.30 -7.13 -5.76
CA MET A 57 -4.74 -6.14 -4.81
C MET A 57 -3.57 -5.22 -4.46
N LYS A 58 -3.78 -3.91 -4.60
CA LYS A 58 -2.81 -2.89 -4.19
C LYS A 58 -2.99 -2.59 -2.70
N ILE A 59 -2.12 -3.18 -1.88
CA ILE A 59 -2.05 -2.92 -0.43
C ILE A 59 -0.66 -2.40 -0.11
N LEU A 60 -0.59 -1.19 0.42
CA LEU A 60 0.65 -0.53 0.82
C LEU A 60 0.73 -0.48 2.34
N SER A 61 1.91 -0.74 2.91
CA SER A 61 2.14 -0.69 4.35
C SER A 61 2.92 0.56 4.75
N LEU A 62 2.47 1.30 5.77
CA LEU A 62 3.16 2.50 6.24
C LEU A 62 3.28 2.50 7.77
N ASP A 63 4.40 3.00 8.26
CA ASP A 63 4.59 3.28 9.66
C ASP A 63 3.91 4.60 10.01
N THR A 64 3.26 4.69 11.17
CA THR A 64 2.62 5.92 11.66
C THR A 64 3.54 7.15 11.68
N ASP A 65 4.85 6.99 11.87
CA ASP A 65 5.83 8.08 11.83
C ASP A 65 5.79 8.86 10.52
N ILE A 66 5.40 8.20 9.42
CA ILE A 66 5.32 8.85 8.11
C ILE A 66 4.24 9.93 8.05
N LEU A 67 3.19 9.81 8.87
CA LEU A 67 2.11 10.79 8.90
C LEU A 67 2.61 12.15 9.40
N GLY A 68 3.46 12.15 10.43
CA GLY A 68 4.11 13.37 10.93
C GLY A 68 5.00 14.02 9.89
N VAL A 69 5.72 13.22 9.09
CA VAL A 69 6.56 13.69 7.98
C VAL A 69 5.71 14.32 6.87
N VAL A 70 4.65 13.65 6.44
CA VAL A 70 3.72 14.12 5.40
C VAL A 70 3.09 15.45 5.80
N LEU A 71 2.63 15.57 7.05
CA LEU A 71 2.03 16.79 7.58
C LEU A 71 3.04 17.93 7.73
N SER A 72 4.22 17.67 8.32
CA SER A 72 5.22 18.72 8.56
C SER A 72 5.86 19.31 7.30
N LYS A 73 5.82 18.57 6.19
CA LYS A 73 6.39 18.98 4.89
C LYS A 73 5.32 19.41 3.89
N ASP A 74 4.05 19.47 4.28
CA ASP A 74 2.92 19.75 3.39
C ASP A 74 2.93 18.88 2.11
N ILE A 75 3.27 17.60 2.26
CA ILE A 75 3.29 16.68 1.12
C ILE A 75 1.85 16.44 0.67
N THR A 76 1.53 16.89 -0.54
CA THR A 76 0.18 16.71 -1.08
C THR A 76 -0.09 15.24 -1.36
N TYR A 77 -1.37 14.88 -1.37
CA TYR A 77 -1.80 13.54 -1.76
C TYR A 77 -1.25 13.14 -3.14
N GLU A 78 -1.27 14.04 -4.12
CA GLU A 78 -0.77 13.75 -5.47
C GLU A 78 0.71 13.33 -5.46
N ASN A 79 1.56 14.08 -4.74
CA ASN A 79 2.98 13.76 -4.63
C ASN A 79 3.21 12.46 -3.85
N LEU A 80 2.50 12.28 -2.73
CA LEU A 80 2.58 11.04 -1.95
C LEU A 80 2.13 9.84 -2.78
N PHE A 81 1.06 10.00 -3.56
CA PHE A 81 0.53 8.96 -4.43
C PHE A 81 1.54 8.55 -5.49
N VAL A 82 2.23 9.48 -6.15
CA VAL A 82 3.26 9.16 -7.14
C VAL A 82 4.39 8.31 -6.52
N ILE A 83 4.89 8.71 -5.35
CA ILE A 83 5.94 7.95 -4.64
C ILE A 83 5.46 6.53 -4.33
N LEU A 84 4.26 6.41 -3.75
CA LEU A 84 3.67 5.14 -3.36
C LEU A 84 3.30 4.25 -4.56
N ASP A 85 2.86 4.84 -5.67
CA ASP A 85 2.54 4.09 -6.89
C ASP A 85 3.82 3.56 -7.55
N ASN A 86 4.86 4.39 -7.67
CA ASN A 86 6.17 3.97 -8.16
C ASN A 86 6.74 2.81 -7.32
N PHE A 87 6.61 2.90 -6.00
CA PHE A 87 6.98 1.82 -5.09
C PHE A 87 6.16 0.54 -5.35
N TYR A 88 4.83 0.66 -5.51
CA TYR A 88 3.96 -0.48 -5.82
C TYR A 88 4.29 -1.16 -7.16
N GLN A 89 4.74 -0.41 -8.18
CA GLN A 89 5.08 -0.98 -9.49
C GLN A 89 6.28 -1.93 -9.45
N GLN A 90 7.15 -1.83 -8.44
CA GLN A 90 8.27 -2.76 -8.24
C GLN A 90 7.78 -4.20 -8.01
N GLU A 91 8.63 -5.19 -8.30
CA GLU A 91 8.35 -6.58 -7.95
C GLU A 91 8.24 -6.73 -6.43
N PRO A 92 7.32 -7.56 -5.89
CA PRO A 92 7.11 -7.69 -4.44
C PRO A 92 8.39 -8.00 -3.64
N LYS A 93 9.31 -8.75 -4.24
CA LYS A 93 10.61 -9.10 -3.63
C LYS A 93 11.61 -7.94 -3.58
N ASP A 94 11.43 -6.93 -4.42
CA ASP A 94 12.33 -5.78 -4.56
C ASP A 94 11.80 -4.54 -3.81
N GLN A 95 10.59 -4.63 -3.23
CA GLN A 95 9.96 -3.59 -2.44
C GLN A 95 10.67 -3.40 -1.10
N ASP A 96 11.48 -2.34 -1.02
CA ASP A 96 12.14 -1.91 0.21
C ASP A 96 11.37 -0.75 0.86
N TYR A 97 10.66 -1.07 1.95
CA TYR A 97 9.89 -0.08 2.70
C TYR A 97 10.80 0.96 3.39
N CYS A 98 12.01 0.60 3.84
CA CYS A 98 12.95 1.57 4.42
C CYS A 98 13.38 2.61 3.38
N LYS A 99 13.54 2.20 2.13
CA LYS A 99 13.86 3.10 1.02
C LYS A 99 12.72 4.08 0.72
N VAL A 100 11.48 3.61 0.61
CA VAL A 100 10.33 4.51 0.35
C VAL A 100 10.08 5.46 1.53
N PHE A 101 10.28 5.01 2.78
CA PHE A 101 10.23 5.92 3.94
C PHE A 101 11.29 7.00 3.86
N SER A 102 12.51 6.65 3.42
CA SER A 102 13.60 7.62 3.25
C SER A 102 13.31 8.61 2.13
N GLU A 103 12.70 8.15 1.03
CA GLU A 103 12.26 9.00 -0.08
C GLU A 103 11.23 10.04 0.38
N ILE A 104 10.20 9.61 1.11
CA ILE A 104 9.18 10.51 1.67
C ILE A 104 9.80 11.48 2.70
N LYS A 105 10.71 11.01 3.56
CA LYS A 105 11.44 11.86 4.52
C LYS A 105 12.31 12.92 3.84
N ASN A 106 12.90 12.59 2.70
CA ASN A 106 13.75 13.51 1.94
C ASN A 106 12.97 14.33 0.91
N TYR A 107 11.65 14.17 0.84
CA TYR A 107 10.83 14.94 -0.09
C TYR A 107 11.05 16.45 0.11
N GLN A 108 11.34 17.12 -1.01
CA GLN A 108 11.46 18.55 -1.15
C GLN A 108 10.53 19.00 -2.27
N LYS A 109 9.70 19.99 -1.99
CA LYS A 109 8.85 20.61 -3.01
C LYS A 109 9.78 21.31 -4.02
N LEU A 110 9.76 20.88 -5.28
CA LEU A 110 10.41 21.64 -6.35
C LEU A 110 9.70 23.00 -6.40
N GLY A 111 10.48 24.07 -6.17
CA GLY A 111 9.99 25.45 -6.10
C GLY A 111 9.52 26.01 -7.44
#